data_AF-A0A4R3KFG2-F1
#
_entry.id   AF-A0A4R3KFG2-F1
#
_cell.length_a   1.000
_cell.length_b   1.000
_cell.length_c   1.000
_cell.angle_alpha   90.00
_cell.angle_beta   90.00
_cell.angle_gamma   90.00
#
_symmetry.space_group_name_H-M   'P 1'
#
loop_
_entity.id
_entity.type
_entity.pdbx_description
1 polymer ?
#
loop_
_entity_poly.entity_id
_entity_poly.type
_entity_poly.pdbx_seq_one_letter_code
_entity_poly.pdbx_strand_id
1 'polypeptide(L)'
;MTAIELFKKYMNRYWSELMNDNWMVSVATFKRSNIFHEKLKELIPDDLEYGRCLVFYNSEEKRNEVYLFQDERGEKNLAITFMTDDILVHAIAIETL
;
A
#
# COMPACT_ATOMS: atom_id res chain seq x y z
N MET A 1 8.46 10.79 7.11
CA MET A 1 7.26 11.02 6.29
C MET A 1 6.17 10.10 6.80
N THR A 2 4.99 10.64 7.10
CA THR A 2 3.85 9.87 7.62
C THR A 2 3.25 9.00 6.52
N ALA A 3 2.42 8.01 6.90
CA ALA A 3 1.70 7.19 5.94
C ALA A 3 0.80 8.01 5.00
N ILE A 4 0.16 9.06 5.53
CA ILE A 4 -0.69 9.97 4.74
C ILE A 4 0.14 10.77 3.74
N GLU A 5 1.31 11.26 4.14
CA GLU A 5 2.22 11.98 3.23
C GLU A 5 2.74 11.07 2.10
N LEU A 6 3.07 9.81 2.44
CA LEU A 6 3.46 8.79 1.45
C LEU A 6 2.35 8.49 0.46
N PHE A 7 1.13 8.26 0.96
CA PHE A 7 -0.05 8.07 0.12
C PHE A 7 -0.26 9.25 -0.83
N LYS A 8 -0.26 10.49 -0.32
CA LYS A 8 -0.43 11.69 -1.15
C LYS A 8 0.68 11.82 -2.20
N LYS A 9 1.94 11.56 -1.83
CA LYS A 9 3.07 11.63 -2.77
C LYS A 9 2.93 10.59 -3.88
N TYR A 10 2.58 9.36 -3.53
CA TYR A 10 2.36 8.26 -4.46
C TYR A 10 1.21 8.54 -5.42
N MET A 11 0.05 8.92 -4.90
CA MET A 11 -1.13 9.19 -5.70
C MET A 11 -0.94 10.40 -6.60
N ASN A 12 -0.37 11.51 -6.12
CA ASN A 12 -0.06 12.65 -6.97
C ASN A 12 0.90 12.32 -8.12
N ARG A 13 1.82 11.36 -7.92
CA ARG A 13 2.81 10.97 -8.93
C ARG A 13 2.23 10.10 -10.03
N TYR A 14 1.27 9.23 -9.71
CA TYR A 14 0.81 8.17 -10.62
C TYR A 14 -0.68 8.22 -10.97
N TRP A 15 -1.54 8.78 -10.10
CA TRP A 15 -3.00 8.89 -10.27
C TRP A 15 -3.53 10.20 -9.67
N SER A 16 -3.00 11.33 -10.12
CA SER A 16 -3.37 12.66 -9.61
C SER A 16 -4.86 12.98 -9.74
N GLU A 17 -5.53 12.37 -10.71
CA GLU A 17 -6.96 12.49 -10.98
C GLU A 17 -7.83 11.89 -9.86
N LEU A 18 -7.35 10.83 -9.19
CA LEU A 18 -8.07 10.16 -8.11
C LEU A 18 -7.89 10.85 -6.75
N MET A 19 -7.04 11.88 -6.66
CA MET A 19 -6.73 12.54 -5.39
C MET A 19 -7.87 13.38 -4.80
N ASN A 20 -8.85 13.73 -5.62
CA ASN A 20 -10.02 14.50 -5.18
C ASN A 20 -11.14 13.61 -4.60
N ASP A 21 -10.97 12.30 -4.69
CA ASP A 21 -11.91 11.33 -4.14
C ASP A 21 -11.90 11.33 -2.61
N ASN A 22 -12.98 10.81 -2.02
CA ASN A 22 -13.08 10.65 -0.57
C ASN A 22 -12.37 9.37 -0.11
N TRP A 23 -11.07 9.48 0.17
CA TRP A 23 -10.25 8.39 0.66
C TRP A 23 -10.42 8.18 2.17
N MET A 24 -10.79 6.96 2.55
CA MET A 24 -10.78 6.45 3.91
C MET A 24 -9.52 5.61 4.14
N VAL A 25 -9.14 5.41 5.41
CA VAL A 25 -8.01 4.56 5.78
C VAL A 25 -8.41 3.54 6.83
N SER A 26 -8.00 2.29 6.62
CA SER A 26 -8.06 1.21 7.59
C SER A 26 -6.65 0.70 7.89
N VAL A 27 -6.51 0.04 9.03
CA VAL A 27 -5.26 -0.61 9.44
C VAL A 27 -5.51 -2.09 9.59
N ALA A 28 -4.68 -2.90 8.94
CA ALA A 28 -4.68 -4.34 9.03
C ALA A 28 -3.29 -4.84 9.43
N THR A 29 -3.23 -6.08 9.91
CA THR A 29 -1.99 -6.84 10.02
C THR A 29 -1.98 -7.91 8.93
N PHE A 30 -0.79 -8.27 8.46
CA PHE A 30 -0.62 -9.35 7.48
C PHE A 30 0.49 -10.29 7.93
N LYS A 31 0.37 -11.55 7.51
CA LYS A 31 1.47 -12.52 7.57
C LYS A 31 2.15 -12.54 6.21
N ARG A 32 3.49 -12.52 6.16
CA ARG A 32 4.25 -12.53 4.90
C ARG A 32 3.95 -13.73 4.02
N SER A 33 3.62 -14.88 4.61
CA SER A 33 3.19 -16.08 3.89
C SER A 33 1.89 -15.90 3.10
N ASN A 34 1.09 -14.87 3.41
CA ASN A 34 -0.17 -14.59 2.72
C ASN A 34 0.01 -13.63 1.54
N ILE A 35 1.23 -13.17 1.27
CA ILE A 35 1.54 -12.38 0.07
C ILE A 35 1.78 -13.36 -1.09
N PHE A 36 0.81 -13.44 -1.99
CA PHE A 36 0.86 -14.35 -3.14
C PHE A 36 1.46 -13.71 -4.40
N HIS A 37 1.39 -12.38 -4.51
CA HIS A 37 1.88 -11.69 -5.71
C HIS A 37 3.40 -11.61 -5.71
N GLU A 38 4.06 -12.20 -6.70
CA GLU A 38 5.54 -12.29 -6.78
C GLU A 38 6.22 -10.92 -6.67
N LYS A 39 5.73 -9.92 -7.41
CA LYS A 39 6.23 -8.54 -7.30
C LYS A 39 6.20 -7.98 -5.87
N LEU A 40 5.20 -8.35 -5.05
CA LEU A 40 5.16 -7.91 -3.66
C LEU A 40 6.11 -8.70 -2.77
N LYS A 41 6.34 -9.98 -3.07
CA LYS A 41 7.37 -10.77 -2.36
C LYS A 41 8.75 -10.16 -2.54
N GLU A 42 9.09 -9.69 -3.74
CA GLU A 42 10.36 -9.02 -4.02
C GLU A 42 10.55 -7.72 -3.22
N LEU A 43 9.45 -7.00 -2.93
CA LEU A 43 9.50 -5.72 -2.23
C LEU A 43 9.44 -5.84 -0.70
N ILE A 44 8.96 -6.98 -0.18
CA ILE A 44 8.80 -7.22 1.25
C ILE A 44 9.87 -8.21 1.73
N PRO A 45 10.73 -7.84 2.69
CA PRO A 45 11.82 -8.68 3.18
C PRO A 45 11.37 -10.10 3.55
N ASP A 46 12.19 -11.10 3.21
CA ASP A 46 11.89 -12.52 3.45
C ASP A 46 11.99 -12.92 4.94
N ASP A 47 12.71 -12.13 5.75
CA ASP A 47 12.83 -12.32 7.19
C ASP A 47 11.67 -11.72 7.99
N LEU A 48 10.78 -10.96 7.34
CA LEU A 48 9.58 -10.41 7.96
C LEU A 48 8.51 -11.51 8.07
N GLU A 49 8.13 -11.93 9.28
CA GLU A 49 7.02 -12.88 9.45
C GLU A 49 5.65 -12.18 9.40
N TYR A 50 5.52 -11.07 10.13
CA TYR A 50 4.31 -10.26 10.21
C TYR A 50 4.61 -8.79 9.90
N GLY A 51 3.63 -8.10 9.35
CA GLY A 51 3.71 -6.66 9.13
C GLY A 51 2.39 -5.97 9.33
N ARG A 52 2.44 -4.64 9.35
CA ARG A 52 1.27 -3.78 9.35
C ARG A 52 0.99 -3.30 7.94
N CYS A 53 -0.27 -3.19 7.58
CA CYS A 53 -0.70 -2.62 6.31
C CYS A 53 -1.74 -1.53 6.54
N LEU A 54 -1.53 -0.35 5.94
CA LEU A 54 -2.57 0.66 5.85
C LEU A 54 -3.25 0.52 4.49
N VAL A 55 -4.57 0.40 4.51
CA VAL A 55 -5.40 0.26 3.33
C VAL A 55 -6.15 1.57 3.15
N PHE A 56 -5.81 2.31 2.12
CA PHE A 56 -6.57 3.47 1.69
C PHE A 56 -7.57 3.03 0.64
N TYR A 57 -8.84 3.38 0.80
CA TYR A 57 -9.91 2.97 -0.10
C TYR A 57 -10.93 4.10 -0.28
N ASN A 58 -11.56 4.16 -1.45
CA ASN A 58 -12.68 5.07 -1.70
C ASN A 58 -14.01 4.35 -1.35
N SER A 59 -14.90 5.03 -0.61
CA SER A 59 -16.20 4.49 -0.21
C SER A 59 -17.19 4.33 -1.37
N GLU A 60 -17.05 5.13 -2.42
CA GLU A 60 -17.98 5.13 -3.56
C GLU A 60 -17.62 4.08 -4.61
N GLU A 61 -16.32 3.76 -4.72
CA GLU A 61 -15.80 2.72 -5.59
C GLU A 61 -14.91 1.78 -4.77
N LYS A 62 -15.48 0.68 -4.27
CA LYS A 62 -14.73 -0.44 -3.66
C LYS A 62 -13.73 -1.12 -4.61
N ARG A 63 -13.39 -0.47 -5.72
CA ARG A 63 -12.52 -0.97 -6.78
C ARG A 63 -11.10 -0.52 -6.56
N ASN A 64 -10.87 0.72 -6.13
CA ASN A 64 -9.54 1.31 -6.03
C ASN A 64 -9.04 1.32 -4.59
N GLU A 65 -7.89 0.68 -4.38
CA GLU A 65 -7.27 0.54 -3.08
C GLU A 65 -5.77 0.80 -3.16
N VAL A 66 -5.23 1.50 -2.16
CA VAL A 66 -3.79 1.68 -1.99
C VAL A 66 -3.36 0.99 -0.72
N TYR A 67 -2.43 0.05 -0.85
CA TYR A 67 -1.87 -0.67 0.29
C TYR A 67 -0.46 -0.15 0.57
N LEU A 68 -0.26 0.36 1.79
CA LEU A 68 1.06 0.73 2.32
C LEU A 68 1.51 -0.35 3.29
N PHE A 69 2.52 -1.11 2.90
CA PHE A 69 3.12 -2.16 3.71
C PHE A 69 4.20 -1.58 4.62
N GLN A 70 4.16 -1.96 5.88
CA GLN A 70 5.09 -1.55 6.91
C GLN A 70 5.64 -2.77 7.66
N ASP A 71 6.73 -2.57 8.39
CA ASP A 71 7.16 -3.53 9.39
C ASP A 71 6.09 -3.72 10.49
N GLU A 72 6.28 -4.73 11.34
CA GLU A 72 5.34 -5.10 12.39
C GLU A 72 4.98 -3.93 13.32
N ARG A 73 5.95 -3.03 13.58
CA ARG A 73 5.80 -1.87 14.47
C ARG A 73 5.23 -0.64 13.77
N GLY A 74 5.15 -0.62 12.45
CA GLY A 74 4.78 0.55 11.66
C GLY A 74 5.84 1.66 11.66
N GLU A 75 7.07 1.34 12.03
CA GLU A 75 8.21 2.27 12.09
C GLU A 75 8.85 2.45 10.71
N LYS A 76 8.92 1.37 9.92
CA LYS A 76 9.45 1.37 8.56
C LYS A 76 8.36 1.12 7.53
N ASN A 77 8.30 1.99 6.53
CA ASN A 77 7.48 1.78 5.35
C ASN A 77 8.29 1.00 4.31
N LEU A 78 7.76 -0.10 3.81
CA LEU A 78 8.47 -1.06 2.96
C LEU A 78 8.10 -0.88 1.49
N ALA A 79 6.80 -0.99 1.20
CA ALA A 79 6.28 -0.90 -0.16
C ALA A 79 4.92 -0.19 -0.18
N ILE A 80 4.59 0.42 -1.32
CA ILE A 80 3.25 0.94 -1.59
C ILE A 80 2.74 0.41 -2.92
N THR A 81 1.45 0.12 -2.96
CA THR A 81 0.82 -0.55 -4.08
C THR A 81 -0.53 0.06 -4.39
N PHE A 82 -0.93 -0.01 -5.66
CA PHE A 82 -2.26 0.33 -6.12
C PHE A 82 -2.92 -0.92 -6.70
N MET A 83 -4.12 -1.19 -6.21
CA MET A 83 -4.98 -2.27 -6.66
C MET A 83 -6.27 -1.70 -7.24
N THR A 84 -6.73 -2.30 -8.34
CA THR A 84 -8.03 -2.01 -8.94
C THR A 84 -8.77 -3.33 -9.17
N ASP A 85 -10.02 -3.46 -8.71
CA ASP A 85 -10.82 -4.68 -8.89
C ASP A 85 -10.07 -5.97 -8.47
N ASP A 86 -9.42 -5.96 -7.29
CA ASP A 86 -8.56 -7.03 -6.76
C ASP A 86 -7.31 -7.38 -7.60
N ILE A 87 -6.98 -6.57 -8.60
CA ILE A 87 -5.80 -6.74 -9.46
C ILE A 87 -4.70 -5.76 -9.04
N LEU A 88 -3.48 -6.26 -8.89
CA LEU A 88 -2.30 -5.42 -8.65
C LEU A 88 -1.94 -4.63 -9.93
N VAL A 89 -2.20 -3.33 -9.92
CA VAL A 89 -1.89 -2.43 -11.05
C VAL A 89 -0.45 -1.93 -10.96
N HIS A 90 -0.02 -1.56 -9.75
CA HIS A 90 1.28 -0.96 -9.55
C HIS A 90 1.82 -1.23 -8.14
N ALA A 91 3.14 -1.37 -8.03
CA ALA A 91 3.83 -1.61 -6.77
C ALA A 91 5.26 -1.13 -6.88
N ILE A 92 5.74 -0.45 -5.84
CA ILE A 92 7.12 0.04 -5.71
C ILE A 92 7.60 -0.05 -4.26
N ALA A 93 8.92 -0.14 -4.08
CA ALA A 93 9.56 0.07 -2.78
C ALA A 93 9.49 1.55 -2.39
N ILE A 94 9.30 1.85 -1.11
CA ILE A 94 9.17 3.23 -0.63
C ILE A 94 10.43 4.07 -0.89
N GLU A 95 11.61 3.47 -0.87
CA GLU A 95 12.87 4.16 -1.15
C GLU A 95 12.97 4.73 -2.57
N THR A 96 12.13 4.25 -3.51
CA THR A 96 12.10 4.70 -4.90
C THR A 96 11.07 5.81 -5.19
N LEU A 97 10.23 6.13 -4.19
CA LEU A 97 9.13 7.09 -4.31
C LEU A 97 9.58 8.53 -4.04
#